data_AF-A0A9P6BE67-F1
#
_entry.id   AF-A0A9P6BE67-F1
#
_cell.length_a   1.000
_cell.length_b   1.000
_cell.length_c   1.000
_cell.angle_alpha   90.00
_cell.angle_beta   90.00
_cell.angle_gamma   90.00
#
_symmetry.space_group_name_H-M   'P 1'
#
loop_
_entity.id
_entity.type
_entity.pdbx_description
1 polymer ?
#
loop_
_entity_poly.entity_id
_entity_poly.type
_entity_poly.pdbx_seq_one_letter_code
_entity_poly.pdbx_strand_id
1 'polypeptide(L)'
;MSSKDGESVNEHELELEGMGMDEDVVSPETLEAIAALKASLEANPNQYEPHTQLIVLLKDAAMLEELRLAREAMSAAFPLSEELWIEWIEDESNMGTSEDEKKHVLDLYERATSDYLSINIWKSYVSYAIQEYTESVEYSDNDKVVDILFLRTLFRKADKATGHHVSQSHVLWDIQKDFELQQLSAQNPIKPEDVNKVKAMFLDRIAIPHSKLDETFSSLSSFISQYDGSDYESSMVQSNKIASATRSLLSKLEPFEDQL
;
A
#
# COMPACT_ATOMS: atom_id res chain seq x y z
N MET A 1 80.02 -19.89 23.78
CA MET A 1 79.15 -20.92 24.39
C MET A 1 77.86 -20.89 23.59
N SER A 2 77.77 -21.58 22.45
CA SER A 2 77.56 -23.02 22.24
C SER A 2 76.14 -23.49 22.59
N SER A 3 75.48 -23.99 21.55
CA SER A 3 74.41 -25.01 21.51
C SER A 3 72.99 -24.57 21.85
N LYS A 4 71.92 -25.05 21.17
CA LYS A 4 71.72 -25.79 19.91
C LYS A 4 70.19 -25.94 19.74
N ASP A 5 69.74 -25.96 18.49
CA ASP A 5 68.70 -26.81 17.85
C ASP A 5 67.31 -27.02 18.49
N GLY A 6 66.27 -26.86 17.66
CA GLY A 6 64.94 -27.40 17.90
C GLY A 6 63.84 -26.81 17.02
N GLU A 7 63.75 -27.28 15.78
CA GLU A 7 62.58 -27.13 14.90
C GLU A 7 61.29 -27.60 15.59
N SER A 8 60.22 -26.81 15.48
CA SER A 8 58.89 -27.38 15.27
C SER A 8 58.11 -26.47 14.33
N VAL A 9 58.06 -26.90 13.08
CA VAL A 9 57.05 -26.50 12.09
C VAL A 9 55.69 -26.72 12.73
N ASN A 10 54.88 -25.68 12.88
CA ASN A 10 53.46 -25.84 13.15
C ASN A 10 52.71 -25.62 11.84
N GLU A 11 52.45 -26.74 11.18
CA GLU A 11 51.48 -26.93 10.13
C GLU A 11 50.10 -26.47 10.64
N HIS A 12 49.77 -25.21 10.40
CA HIS A 12 48.38 -24.77 10.24
C HIS A 12 48.31 -23.81 9.06
N GLU A 13 48.86 -24.31 7.95
CA GLU A 13 48.38 -24.05 6.60
C GLU A 13 47.01 -24.73 6.50
N LEU A 14 45.97 -24.02 6.95
CA LEU A 14 44.58 -24.31 6.61
C LEU A 14 44.03 -23.03 5.98
N GLU A 15 44.15 -22.99 4.66
CA GLU A 15 43.05 -22.71 3.74
C GLU A 15 41.95 -21.81 4.35
N LEU A 16 42.21 -20.52 4.39
CA LEU A 16 41.16 -19.55 4.08
C LEU A 16 41.39 -19.15 2.63
N GLU A 17 41.16 -20.14 1.77
CA GLU A 17 40.81 -19.91 0.37
C GLU A 17 39.72 -18.84 0.31
N GLY A 18 39.86 -17.93 -0.65
CA GLY A 18 39.06 -16.74 -0.77
C GLY A 18 37.58 -17.01 -0.55
N MET A 19 37.02 -16.37 0.48
CA MET A 19 35.70 -15.79 0.33
C MET A 19 35.85 -14.70 -0.74
N GLY A 20 35.85 -15.13 -2.00
CA GLY A 20 35.41 -14.28 -3.08
C GLY A 20 34.04 -13.78 -2.64
N MET A 21 33.97 -12.50 -2.30
CA MET A 21 32.74 -11.78 -2.51
C MET A 21 32.48 -11.98 -4.00
N ASP A 22 31.58 -12.90 -4.34
CA ASP A 22 30.92 -12.87 -5.64
C ASP A 22 30.32 -11.46 -5.72
N GLU A 23 31.05 -10.53 -6.32
CA GLU A 23 30.42 -9.40 -6.98
C GLU A 23 29.40 -10.04 -7.90
N ASP A 24 28.12 -9.67 -7.76
CA ASP A 24 27.02 -10.10 -8.63
C ASP A 24 27.30 -9.66 -10.08
N VAL A 25 28.26 -10.32 -10.74
CA VAL A 25 28.63 -10.07 -12.12
C VAL A 25 27.52 -10.69 -12.96
N VAL A 26 26.58 -9.84 -13.36
CA VAL A 26 25.51 -10.17 -14.29
C VAL A 26 26.11 -10.90 -15.50
N SER A 27 25.55 -12.06 -15.84
CA SER A 27 26.13 -12.90 -16.89
C SER A 27 26.12 -12.18 -18.26
N PRO A 28 27.14 -12.39 -19.11
CA PRO A 28 27.17 -11.81 -20.46
C PRO A 28 25.93 -12.13 -21.29
N GLU A 29 25.37 -13.34 -21.12
CA GLU A 29 24.14 -13.76 -21.80
C GLU A 29 22.93 -12.92 -21.38
N THR A 30 22.84 -12.55 -20.09
CA THR A 30 21.78 -11.69 -19.56
C THR A 30 21.89 -10.27 -20.14
N LEU A 31 23.11 -9.72 -20.20
CA LEU A 31 23.36 -8.41 -20.78
C LEU A 31 23.04 -8.37 -22.29
N GLU A 32 23.38 -9.42 -23.03
CA GLU A 32 23.04 -9.54 -24.45
C GLU A 32 21.53 -9.63 -24.67
N ALA A 33 20.82 -10.40 -23.83
CA ALA A 33 19.35 -10.48 -23.88
C ALA A 33 18.68 -9.13 -23.59
N ILE A 34 19.15 -8.39 -22.57
CA ILE A 34 18.69 -7.03 -22.25
C ILE A 34 18.91 -6.09 -23.43
N ALA A 35 20.09 -6.11 -24.06
CA ALA A 35 20.40 -5.26 -25.20
C ALA A 35 19.50 -5.58 -26.42
N ALA A 36 19.24 -6.87 -26.69
CA ALA A 36 18.36 -7.31 -27.76
C ALA A 36 16.90 -6.85 -27.54
N LEU A 37 16.39 -6.96 -26.31
CA LEU A 37 15.05 -6.50 -25.95
C LEU A 37 14.92 -4.98 -26.07
N LYS A 38 15.92 -4.21 -25.60
CA LYS A 38 15.96 -2.75 -25.78
C LYS A 38 15.91 -2.36 -27.26
N ALA A 39 16.73 -2.99 -28.10
CA ALA A 39 16.72 -2.74 -29.54
C ALA A 39 15.38 -3.10 -30.21
N SER A 40 14.73 -4.19 -29.77
CA SER A 40 13.39 -4.56 -30.24
C SER A 40 12.34 -3.51 -29.89
N LEU A 41 12.36 -3.00 -28.66
CA LEU A 41 11.44 -1.98 -28.18
C LEU A 41 11.68 -0.60 -28.81
N GLU A 42 12.93 -0.25 -29.12
CA GLU A 42 13.25 0.94 -29.91
C GLU A 42 12.68 0.85 -31.33
N ALA A 43 12.72 -0.34 -31.94
CA ALA A 43 12.16 -0.56 -33.27
C ALA A 43 10.62 -0.60 -33.26
N ASN A 44 10.01 -1.15 -32.20
CA ASN A 44 8.57 -1.19 -32.03
C ASN A 44 8.17 -1.19 -30.53
N PRO A 45 7.76 -0.03 -29.97
CA PRO A 45 7.46 0.09 -28.54
C PRO A 45 6.13 -0.56 -28.14
N ASN A 46 5.27 -0.92 -29.10
CA ASN A 46 3.94 -1.47 -28.85
C ASN A 46 3.96 -3.01 -28.71
N GLN A 47 5.01 -3.56 -28.10
CA GLN A 47 5.17 -5.00 -27.88
C GLN A 47 5.15 -5.29 -26.38
N TYR A 48 4.04 -5.86 -25.89
CA TYR A 48 3.86 -6.13 -24.46
C TYR A 48 4.90 -7.10 -23.89
N GLU A 49 5.10 -8.24 -24.56
CA GLU A 49 5.96 -9.32 -24.07
C GLU A 49 7.46 -8.92 -23.93
N PRO A 50 8.06 -8.16 -24.87
CA PRO A 50 9.40 -7.63 -24.67
C PRO A 50 9.53 -6.66 -23.49
N HIS A 51 8.50 -5.85 -23.18
CA HIS A 51 8.53 -4.97 -22.00
C HIS A 51 8.56 -5.79 -20.70
N THR A 52 7.67 -6.79 -20.57
CA THR A 52 7.61 -7.63 -19.38
C THR A 52 8.90 -8.42 -19.17
N GLN A 53 9.43 -9.04 -20.23
CA GLN A 53 10.71 -9.76 -20.17
C GLN A 53 11.87 -8.84 -19.80
N LEU A 54 11.91 -7.61 -20.36
CA LEU A 54 12.96 -6.64 -20.06
C LEU A 54 12.93 -6.23 -18.58
N ILE A 55 11.74 -5.97 -18.02
CA ILE A 55 11.57 -5.61 -16.61
C ILE A 55 12.06 -6.73 -15.70
N VAL A 56 11.68 -7.99 -15.97
CA VAL A 56 12.14 -9.14 -15.19
C VAL A 56 13.66 -9.28 -15.22
N LEU A 57 14.27 -9.24 -16.41
CA LEU A 57 15.73 -9.38 -16.54
C LEU A 57 16.48 -8.23 -15.87
N LEU A 58 15.99 -7.00 -15.96
CA LEU A 58 16.61 -5.84 -15.30
C LEU A 58 16.52 -5.92 -13.77
N LYS A 59 15.38 -6.44 -13.26
CA LYS A 59 15.20 -6.69 -11.83
C LYS A 59 16.12 -7.78 -11.32
N ASP A 60 16.19 -8.92 -12.00
CA ASP A 60 17.08 -10.04 -11.64
C ASP A 60 18.57 -9.64 -11.70
N ALA A 61 18.93 -8.74 -12.61
CA ALA A 61 20.27 -8.19 -12.75
C ALA A 61 20.58 -7.02 -11.80
N ALA A 62 19.65 -6.63 -10.92
CA ALA A 62 19.75 -5.47 -10.03
C ALA A 62 20.13 -4.14 -10.75
N MET A 63 19.72 -3.98 -12.00
CA MET A 63 19.97 -2.79 -12.82
C MET A 63 18.87 -1.74 -12.59
N LEU A 64 18.89 -1.11 -11.42
CA LEU A 64 17.76 -0.34 -10.86
C LEU A 64 17.38 0.90 -11.70
N GLU A 65 18.36 1.64 -12.21
CA GLU A 65 18.08 2.82 -13.05
C GLU A 65 17.45 2.44 -14.39
N GLU A 66 17.98 1.39 -15.02
CA GLU A 66 17.41 0.85 -16.25
C GLU A 66 16.02 0.25 -16.02
N LEU A 67 15.80 -0.41 -14.87
CA LEU A 67 14.51 -0.95 -14.47
C LEU A 67 13.45 0.15 -14.36
N ARG A 68 13.78 1.29 -13.74
CA ARG A 68 12.91 2.47 -13.66
C ARG A 68 12.53 2.97 -15.04
N LEU A 69 13.50 3.13 -15.94
CA LEU A 69 13.25 3.58 -17.31
C LEU A 69 12.38 2.59 -18.10
N ALA A 70 12.60 1.28 -17.91
CA ALA A 70 11.79 0.25 -18.57
C ALA A 70 10.33 0.25 -18.08
N ARG A 71 10.10 0.41 -16.76
CA ARG A 71 8.76 0.53 -16.18
C ARG A 71 8.03 1.78 -16.64
N GLU A 72 8.72 2.93 -16.70
CA GLU A 72 8.17 4.16 -17.26
C GLU A 72 7.78 3.97 -18.74
N ALA A 73 8.67 3.40 -19.55
CA ALA A 73 8.40 3.13 -20.96
C ALA A 73 7.20 2.18 -21.15
N MET A 74 7.09 1.15 -20.33
CA MET A 74 5.95 0.23 -20.36
C MET A 74 4.65 0.95 -19.97
N SER A 75 4.64 1.73 -18.88
CA SER A 75 3.46 2.47 -18.41
C SER A 75 2.98 3.53 -19.39
N ALA A 76 3.90 4.11 -20.18
CA ALA A 76 3.56 5.06 -21.23
C ALA A 76 2.94 4.39 -22.47
N ALA A 77 3.30 3.13 -22.72
CA ALA A 77 2.79 2.35 -23.86
C ALA A 77 1.49 1.61 -23.53
N PHE A 78 1.32 1.15 -22.28
CA PHE A 78 0.22 0.29 -21.85
C PHE A 78 -0.25 0.63 -20.42
N PRO A 79 -1.56 0.54 -20.13
CA PRO A 79 -2.02 0.43 -18.75
C PRO A 79 -1.39 -0.80 -18.08
N LEU A 80 -0.80 -0.62 -16.90
CA LEU A 80 -0.16 -1.73 -16.20
C LEU A 80 -1.21 -2.56 -15.44
N SER A 81 -0.97 -3.87 -15.31
CA SER A 81 -1.80 -4.72 -14.45
C SER A 81 -1.63 -4.34 -12.98
N GLU A 82 -2.54 -4.84 -12.13
CA GLU A 82 -2.52 -4.52 -10.70
C GLU A 82 -1.19 -4.97 -10.08
N GLU A 83 -0.75 -6.15 -10.46
CA GLU A 83 0.48 -6.78 -9.98
C GLU A 83 1.71 -5.97 -10.38
N LEU A 84 1.77 -5.47 -11.62
CA LEU A 84 2.89 -4.66 -12.11
C LEU A 84 2.97 -3.30 -11.42
N TRP A 85 1.81 -2.67 -11.15
CA TRP A 85 1.77 -1.43 -10.37
C TRP A 85 2.24 -1.65 -8.94
N ILE A 86 1.70 -2.66 -8.25
CA ILE A 86 2.07 -2.98 -6.87
C ILE A 86 3.55 -3.32 -6.78
N GLU A 87 4.07 -4.18 -7.65
CA GLU A 87 5.48 -4.59 -7.64
C GLU A 87 6.41 -3.39 -7.82
N TRP A 88 6.11 -2.50 -8.77
CA TRP A 88 6.92 -1.29 -8.98
C TRP A 88 6.90 -0.40 -7.74
N ILE A 89 5.71 -0.13 -7.20
CA ILE A 89 5.57 0.75 -6.05
C ILE A 89 6.24 0.16 -4.81
N GLU A 90 6.14 -1.15 -4.57
CA GLU A 90 6.81 -1.84 -3.49
C GLU A 90 8.33 -1.72 -3.61
N ASP A 91 8.89 -1.96 -4.80
CA ASP A 91 10.34 -1.82 -5.04
C ASP A 91 10.82 -0.39 -4.72
N GLU A 92 10.12 0.65 -5.19
CA GLU A 92 10.48 2.05 -4.90
C GLU A 92 10.30 2.39 -3.41
N SER A 93 9.24 1.90 -2.76
CA SER A 93 8.98 2.16 -1.34
C SER A 93 10.01 1.52 -0.41
N ASN A 94 10.54 0.35 -0.78
CA ASN A 94 11.55 -0.35 0.03
C ASN A 94 12.95 0.29 -0.10
N MET A 95 13.21 0.97 -1.22
CA MET A 95 14.48 1.66 -1.47
C MET A 95 14.46 3.12 -1.03
N GLY A 96 13.29 3.76 -1.11
CA GLY A 96 13.11 5.19 -0.88
C GLY A 96 13.17 5.57 0.59
N THR A 97 14.17 6.35 0.97
CA THR A 97 14.29 6.87 2.35
C THR A 97 14.25 8.39 2.42
N SER A 98 14.54 9.07 1.30
CA SER A 98 14.50 10.53 1.21
C SER A 98 13.09 11.07 0.97
N GLU A 99 12.87 12.34 1.33
CA GLU A 99 11.64 13.08 1.06
C GLU A 99 11.17 12.97 -0.41
N ASP A 100 12.10 13.10 -1.37
CA ASP A 100 11.78 13.09 -2.80
C ASP A 100 11.42 11.69 -3.30
N GLU A 101 12.06 10.64 -2.81
CA GLU A 101 11.71 9.26 -3.13
C GLU A 101 10.33 8.89 -2.56
N LYS A 102 10.03 9.30 -1.32
CA LYS A 102 8.71 9.10 -0.70
C LYS A 102 7.61 9.84 -1.47
N LYS A 103 7.86 11.07 -1.93
CA LYS A 103 6.93 11.79 -2.84
C LYS A 103 6.74 11.05 -4.15
N HIS A 104 7.81 10.52 -4.72
CA HIS A 104 7.73 9.73 -5.96
C HIS A 104 6.83 8.49 -5.78
N VAL A 105 6.94 7.78 -4.65
CA VAL A 105 6.05 6.65 -4.32
C VAL A 105 4.58 7.10 -4.26
N LEU A 106 4.28 8.24 -3.62
CA LEU A 106 2.92 8.79 -3.61
C LEU A 106 2.41 9.15 -5.02
N ASP A 107 3.27 9.68 -5.88
CA ASP A 107 2.94 10.00 -7.28
C ASP A 107 2.68 8.73 -8.11
N LEU A 108 3.40 7.63 -7.86
CA LEU A 108 3.14 6.34 -8.49
C LEU A 108 1.78 5.77 -8.09
N TYR A 109 1.41 5.85 -6.80
CA TYR A 109 0.05 5.47 -6.37
C TYR A 109 -1.04 6.34 -7.01
N GLU A 110 -0.81 7.64 -7.13
CA GLU A 110 -1.72 8.57 -7.82
C GLU A 110 -1.95 8.20 -9.28
N ARG A 111 -0.88 7.81 -9.99
CA ARG A 111 -0.97 7.29 -11.36
C ARG A 111 -1.72 5.96 -11.40
N ALA A 112 -1.33 4.99 -10.58
CA ALA A 112 -1.91 3.66 -10.55
C ALA A 112 -3.43 3.68 -10.27
N THR A 113 -3.87 4.51 -9.33
CA THR A 113 -5.30 4.67 -8.99
C THR A 113 -6.10 5.43 -10.05
N SER A 114 -5.43 6.11 -10.98
CA SER A 114 -6.07 6.83 -12.08
C SER A 114 -6.30 5.96 -13.32
N ASP A 115 -5.54 4.88 -13.49
CA ASP A 115 -5.66 3.96 -14.63
C ASP A 115 -7.00 3.18 -14.61
N TYR A 116 -7.35 2.63 -13.45
CA TYR A 116 -8.60 1.89 -13.22
C TYR A 116 -8.89 1.75 -11.72
N LEU A 117 -10.11 1.28 -11.42
CA LEU A 117 -10.52 0.97 -10.06
C LEU A 117 -9.90 -0.37 -9.62
N SER A 118 -8.94 -0.31 -8.71
CA SER A 118 -8.44 -1.45 -7.94
C SER A 118 -8.54 -1.17 -6.44
N ILE A 119 -9.28 -2.01 -5.72
CA ILE A 119 -9.38 -1.92 -4.26
C ILE A 119 -8.02 -2.21 -3.61
N ASN A 120 -7.23 -3.11 -4.18
CA ASN A 120 -5.93 -3.49 -3.64
C ASN A 120 -4.90 -2.35 -3.76
N ILE A 121 -4.85 -1.64 -4.89
CA ILE A 121 -4.00 -0.46 -5.07
C ILE A 121 -4.41 0.64 -4.09
N TRP A 122 -5.71 0.94 -3.97
CA TRP A 122 -6.21 1.92 -3.01
C TRP A 122 -5.84 1.56 -1.57
N LYS A 123 -5.99 0.28 -1.20
CA LYS A 123 -5.63 -0.23 0.12
C LYS A 123 -4.15 -0.02 0.38
N SER A 124 -3.29 -0.43 -0.55
CA SER A 124 -1.84 -0.27 -0.44
C SER A 124 -1.45 1.21 -0.30
N TYR A 125 -2.06 2.09 -1.12
CA TYR A 125 -1.81 3.53 -1.08
C TYR A 125 -2.13 4.13 0.30
N VAL A 126 -3.34 3.86 0.80
CA VAL A 126 -3.78 4.38 2.10
C VAL A 126 -2.92 3.82 3.23
N SER A 127 -2.58 2.53 3.19
CA SER A 127 -1.69 1.91 4.18
C SER A 127 -0.30 2.54 4.19
N TYR A 128 0.32 2.75 3.03
CA TYR A 128 1.61 3.43 2.91
C TYR A 128 1.54 4.85 3.48
N ALA A 129 0.52 5.63 3.11
CA ALA A 129 0.38 6.99 3.63
C ALA A 129 0.16 7.04 5.16
N ILE A 130 -0.56 6.08 5.74
CA ILE A 130 -0.73 5.96 7.20
C ILE A 130 0.60 5.64 7.87
N GLN A 131 1.40 4.74 7.29
CA GLN A 131 2.73 4.41 7.79
C GLN A 131 3.63 5.65 7.80
N GLU A 132 3.74 6.35 6.67
CA GLU A 132 4.53 7.59 6.56
C GLU A 132 4.10 8.66 7.56
N TYR A 133 2.79 8.86 7.74
CA TYR A 133 2.27 9.76 8.77
C TYR A 133 2.68 9.32 10.18
N THR A 134 2.52 8.04 10.51
CA THR A 134 2.82 7.49 11.84
C THR A 134 4.30 7.66 12.17
N GLU A 135 5.18 7.30 11.23
CA GLU A 135 6.63 7.48 11.36
C GLU A 135 7.02 8.95 11.52
N SER A 136 6.35 9.88 10.82
CA SER A 136 6.60 11.32 10.95
C SER A 136 6.16 11.92 12.29
N VAL A 137 5.21 11.27 12.97
CA VAL A 137 4.72 11.67 14.30
C VAL A 137 5.60 11.06 15.40
N GLU A 138 6.02 9.81 15.25
CA GLU A 138 6.86 9.10 16.21
C GLU A 138 8.30 9.62 16.24
N TYR A 139 8.85 9.93 15.06
CA TYR A 139 10.24 10.37 14.90
C TYR A 139 10.27 11.81 14.39
N SER A 140 10.61 12.76 15.27
CA SER A 140 10.59 14.20 14.96
C SER A 140 11.52 14.63 13.82
N ASP A 141 12.52 13.80 13.53
CA ASP A 141 13.57 14.06 12.56
C ASP A 141 13.22 13.49 11.17
N ASN A 142 12.11 12.75 11.03
CA ASN A 142 11.64 12.24 9.75
C ASN A 142 10.97 13.31 8.89
N ASP A 143 11.14 13.17 7.58
CA ASP A 143 10.50 14.02 6.59
C ASP A 143 8.97 13.93 6.67
N LYS A 144 8.30 15.08 6.68
CA LYS A 144 6.84 15.18 6.81
C LYS A 144 6.16 15.23 5.45
N VAL A 145 6.36 14.17 4.67
CA VAL A 145 5.75 14.06 3.34
C VAL A 145 4.23 13.92 3.45
N VAL A 146 3.76 13.21 4.47
CA VAL A 146 2.33 13.00 4.74
C VAL A 146 1.93 13.63 6.07
N ASP A 147 1.00 14.57 6.02
CA ASP A 147 0.35 15.12 7.21
C ASP A 147 -1.10 14.61 7.38
N ILE A 148 -1.72 14.96 8.51
CA ILE A 148 -3.08 14.54 8.82
C ILE A 148 -4.13 15.08 7.84
N LEU A 149 -3.89 16.25 7.22
CA LEU A 149 -4.80 16.85 6.25
C LEU A 149 -4.71 16.13 4.90
N PHE A 150 -3.50 15.74 4.51
CA PHE A 150 -3.25 14.87 3.38
C PHE A 150 -3.98 13.54 3.56
N LEU A 151 -3.77 12.83 4.68
CA LEU A 151 -4.44 11.56 4.96
C LEU A 151 -5.97 11.66 4.87
N ARG A 152 -6.57 12.66 5.52
CA ARG A 152 -8.02 12.87 5.45
C ARG A 152 -8.52 13.26 4.06
N THR A 153 -7.67 13.85 3.23
CA THR A 153 -7.99 14.11 1.82
C THR A 153 -7.89 12.85 1.00
N LEU A 154 -6.88 12.02 1.24
CA LEU A 154 -6.70 10.72 0.62
C LEU A 154 -7.86 9.77 0.95
N PHE A 155 -8.28 9.68 2.21
CA PHE A 155 -9.45 8.90 2.61
C PHE A 155 -10.72 9.31 1.87
N ARG A 156 -11.00 10.63 1.77
CA ARG A 156 -12.16 11.12 1.00
C ARG A 156 -12.06 10.77 -0.48
N LYS A 157 -10.86 10.76 -1.05
CA LYS A 157 -10.62 10.37 -2.45
C LYS A 157 -10.85 8.87 -2.64
N ALA A 158 -10.30 8.04 -1.75
CA ALA A 158 -10.48 6.60 -1.74
C ALA A 158 -11.97 6.22 -1.57
N ASP A 159 -12.69 6.87 -0.65
CA ASP A 159 -14.13 6.64 -0.46
C ASP A 159 -14.94 7.02 -1.70
N LYS A 160 -14.63 8.15 -2.34
CA LYS A 160 -15.29 8.54 -3.59
C LYS A 160 -15.07 7.50 -4.71
N ALA A 161 -13.89 6.92 -4.79
CA ALA A 161 -13.54 5.92 -5.81
C ALA A 161 -14.12 4.53 -5.50
N THR A 162 -14.09 4.12 -4.23
CA THR A 162 -14.32 2.72 -3.82
C THR A 162 -15.61 2.50 -3.03
N GLY A 163 -16.21 3.55 -2.47
CA GLY A 163 -17.26 3.46 -1.43
C GLY A 163 -18.54 2.75 -1.84
N HIS A 164 -18.82 2.66 -3.13
CA HIS A 164 -20.01 1.99 -3.70
C HIS A 164 -19.74 0.56 -4.19
N HIS A 165 -18.51 0.06 -4.05
CA HIS A 165 -18.19 -1.33 -4.37
C HIS A 165 -18.86 -2.26 -3.35
N VAL A 166 -19.91 -2.97 -3.74
CA VAL A 166 -20.76 -3.72 -2.79
C VAL A 166 -19.96 -4.74 -1.99
N SER A 167 -19.17 -5.58 -2.67
CA SER A 167 -18.41 -6.64 -2.02
C SER A 167 -17.16 -6.18 -1.26
N GLN A 168 -16.45 -5.13 -1.71
CA GLN A 168 -15.11 -4.80 -1.21
C GLN A 168 -14.94 -3.36 -0.68
N SER A 169 -15.93 -2.48 -0.79
CA SER A 169 -15.81 -1.08 -0.28
C SER A 169 -15.53 -0.99 1.22
N HIS A 170 -15.86 -2.04 1.98
CA HIS A 170 -15.60 -2.10 3.41
C HIS A 170 -14.10 -2.09 3.73
N VAL A 171 -13.24 -2.61 2.85
CA VAL A 171 -11.80 -2.72 3.07
C VAL A 171 -11.17 -1.36 3.38
N LEU A 172 -11.44 -0.35 2.55
CA LEU A 172 -10.88 0.99 2.74
C LEU A 172 -11.56 1.72 3.89
N TRP A 173 -12.86 1.54 4.03
CA TRP A 173 -13.61 2.17 5.11
C TRP A 173 -13.19 1.65 6.49
N ASP A 174 -12.88 0.36 6.62
CA ASP A 174 -12.41 -0.23 7.87
C ASP A 174 -11.04 0.33 8.28
N ILE A 175 -10.13 0.53 7.32
CA ILE A 175 -8.84 1.19 7.55
C ILE A 175 -9.06 2.63 8.05
N GLN A 176 -9.93 3.40 7.40
CA GLN A 176 -10.26 4.76 7.83
C GLN A 176 -10.91 4.79 9.22
N LYS A 177 -11.85 3.88 9.49
CA LYS A 177 -12.51 3.72 10.79
C LYS A 177 -11.45 3.51 11.87
N ASP A 178 -10.55 2.55 11.69
CA ASP A 178 -9.56 2.21 12.69
C ASP A 178 -8.60 3.37 12.94
N PHE A 179 -8.18 4.06 11.88
CA PHE A 179 -7.38 5.27 11.99
C PHE A 179 -8.10 6.37 12.78
N GLU A 180 -9.33 6.75 12.43
CA GLU A 180 -10.04 7.85 13.12
C GLU A 180 -10.41 7.47 14.57
N LEU A 181 -10.69 6.19 14.86
CA LEU A 181 -10.90 5.70 16.23
C LEU A 181 -9.60 5.78 17.06
N GLN A 182 -8.46 5.41 16.48
CA GLN A 182 -7.15 5.57 17.12
C GLN A 182 -6.89 7.05 17.43
N GLN A 183 -7.08 7.93 16.46
CA GLN A 183 -6.91 9.38 16.63
C GLN A 183 -7.85 9.95 17.71
N LEU A 184 -9.10 9.49 17.78
CA LEU A 184 -10.05 9.91 18.80
C LEU A 184 -9.64 9.41 20.19
N SER A 185 -9.23 8.15 20.31
CA SER A 185 -8.84 7.52 21.57
C SER A 185 -7.57 8.13 22.18
N ALA A 186 -6.68 8.66 21.34
CA ALA A 186 -5.46 9.33 21.78
C ALA A 186 -5.69 10.75 22.34
N GLN A 187 -6.89 11.33 22.17
CA GLN A 187 -7.19 12.67 22.66
C GLN A 187 -7.39 12.70 24.19
N ASN A 188 -6.85 13.73 24.83
CA ASN A 188 -7.11 14.00 26.24
C ASN A 188 -7.15 15.52 26.53
N PRO A 189 -8.33 16.12 26.79
CA PRO A 189 -9.66 15.51 26.79
C PRO A 189 -10.17 15.24 25.36
N ILE A 190 -11.06 14.26 25.24
CA ILE A 190 -11.77 13.97 23.98
C ILE A 190 -12.71 15.14 23.66
N LYS A 191 -12.65 15.62 22.42
CA LYS A 191 -13.51 16.72 21.95
C LYS A 191 -14.86 16.20 21.46
N PRO A 192 -15.99 16.74 21.95
CA PRO A 192 -17.33 16.34 21.48
C PRO A 192 -17.53 16.51 19.98
N GLU A 193 -16.91 17.52 19.35
CA GLU A 193 -16.99 17.69 17.90
C GLU A 193 -16.37 16.52 17.13
N ASP A 194 -15.32 15.88 17.66
CA ASP A 194 -14.64 14.78 16.99
C ASP A 194 -15.40 13.46 17.19
N VAL A 195 -16.03 13.26 18.35
CA VAL A 195 -17.01 12.16 18.56
C VAL A 195 -18.14 12.26 17.54
N ASN A 196 -18.71 13.44 17.34
CA ASN A 196 -19.79 13.66 16.38
C ASN A 196 -19.35 13.42 14.92
N LYS A 197 -18.11 13.77 14.55
CA LYS A 197 -17.57 13.49 13.21
C LYS A 197 -17.45 11.98 12.96
N VAL A 198 -16.88 11.23 13.90
CA VAL A 198 -16.75 9.77 13.77
C VAL A 198 -18.14 9.12 13.74
N LYS A 199 -19.07 9.58 14.58
CA LYS A 199 -20.47 9.13 14.54
C LYS A 199 -21.11 9.35 13.16
N ALA A 200 -20.94 10.54 12.59
CA ALA A 200 -21.46 10.87 11.25
C ALA A 200 -20.87 9.92 10.19
N MET A 201 -19.56 9.66 10.23
CA MET A 201 -18.90 8.72 9.32
C MET A 201 -19.49 7.31 9.38
N PHE A 202 -19.82 6.80 10.57
CA PHE A 202 -20.54 5.53 10.70
C PHE A 202 -21.95 5.59 10.13
N LEU A 203 -22.70 6.65 10.43
CA LEU A 203 -24.09 6.82 9.95
C LEU A 203 -24.15 6.91 8.43
N ASP A 204 -23.23 7.64 7.82
CA ASP A 204 -23.07 7.74 6.37
C ASP A 204 -22.75 6.35 5.78
N ARG A 205 -21.87 5.58 6.43
CA ARG A 205 -21.51 4.25 5.94
C ARG A 205 -22.67 3.25 5.99
N ILE A 206 -23.42 3.18 7.09
CA ILE A 206 -24.55 2.24 7.20
C ILE A 206 -25.72 2.62 6.28
N ALA A 207 -25.70 3.82 5.67
CA ALA A 207 -26.65 4.23 4.64
C ALA A 207 -26.28 3.70 3.24
N ILE A 208 -25.06 3.17 3.05
CA ILE A 208 -24.58 2.65 1.77
C ILE A 208 -24.63 1.11 1.78
N PRO A 209 -25.22 0.44 0.77
CA PRO A 209 -25.20 -1.02 0.67
C PRO A 209 -23.79 -1.57 0.51
N HIS A 210 -23.39 -2.50 1.37
CA HIS A 210 -22.12 -3.21 1.29
C HIS A 210 -22.18 -4.56 2.02
N SER A 211 -21.32 -5.49 1.64
CA SER A 211 -21.27 -6.88 2.12
C SER A 211 -21.06 -7.03 3.63
N LYS A 212 -20.49 -6.02 4.30
CA LYS A 212 -20.16 -6.01 5.73
C LYS A 212 -21.05 -5.11 6.59
N LEU A 213 -22.24 -4.76 6.09
CA LEU A 213 -23.16 -3.82 6.75
C LEU A 213 -23.46 -4.17 8.22
N ASP A 214 -23.63 -5.45 8.55
CA ASP A 214 -23.92 -5.90 9.91
C ASP A 214 -22.72 -5.76 10.86
N GLU A 215 -21.50 -5.96 10.36
CA GLU A 215 -20.25 -5.75 11.12
C GLU A 215 -20.02 -4.26 11.38
N THR A 216 -20.27 -3.41 10.38
CA THR A 216 -20.24 -1.95 10.53
C THR A 216 -21.29 -1.46 11.53
N PHE A 217 -22.52 -1.97 11.46
CA PHE A 217 -23.58 -1.62 12.41
C PHE A 217 -23.23 -2.04 13.84
N SER A 218 -22.66 -3.23 14.01
CA SER A 218 -22.20 -3.71 15.31
C SER A 218 -21.09 -2.82 15.89
N SER A 219 -20.16 -2.39 15.04
CA SER A 219 -19.09 -1.44 15.40
C SER A 219 -19.65 -0.08 15.83
N LEU A 220 -20.66 0.45 15.11
CA LEU A 220 -21.36 1.68 15.49
C LEU A 220 -22.03 1.56 16.85
N SER A 221 -22.69 0.44 17.15
CA SER A 221 -23.32 0.22 18.46
C SER A 221 -22.28 0.27 19.59
N SER A 222 -21.13 -0.37 19.40
CA SER A 222 -20.02 -0.31 20.37
C SER A 222 -19.48 1.11 20.54
N PHE A 223 -19.31 1.84 19.44
CA PHE A 223 -18.88 3.24 19.45
C PHE A 223 -19.84 4.14 20.24
N ILE A 224 -21.15 4.07 19.99
CA ILE A 224 -22.16 4.88 20.69
C ILE A 224 -22.14 4.55 22.19
N SER A 225 -22.11 3.26 22.57
CA SER A 225 -22.03 2.86 23.97
C SER A 225 -20.82 3.47 24.69
N GLN A 226 -19.68 3.57 24.00
CA GLN A 226 -18.43 4.06 24.58
C GLN A 226 -18.37 5.59 24.65
N TYR A 227 -18.80 6.30 23.60
CA TYR A 227 -18.55 7.74 23.45
C TYR A 227 -19.81 8.62 23.55
N ASP A 228 -21.01 8.04 23.49
CA ASP A 228 -22.28 8.78 23.41
C ASP A 228 -23.42 8.08 24.19
N GLY A 229 -23.10 7.61 25.40
CA GLY A 229 -24.01 6.83 26.23
C GLY A 229 -25.28 7.58 26.67
N SER A 230 -25.24 8.92 26.77
CA SER A 230 -26.39 9.74 27.16
C SER A 230 -27.52 9.72 26.14
N ASP A 231 -27.18 9.64 24.84
CA ASP A 231 -28.14 9.62 23.73
C ASP A 231 -28.23 8.25 23.06
N TYR A 232 -27.80 7.18 23.75
CA TYR A 232 -27.69 5.83 23.21
C TYR A 232 -28.98 5.32 22.55
N GLU A 233 -30.10 5.35 23.28
CA GLU A 233 -31.38 4.81 22.78
C GLU A 233 -31.84 5.55 21.52
N SER A 234 -31.82 6.88 21.55
CA SER A 234 -32.22 7.73 20.41
C SER A 234 -31.34 7.46 19.19
N SER A 235 -30.02 7.41 19.41
CA SER A 235 -29.04 7.14 18.36
C SER A 235 -29.21 5.75 17.76
N MET A 236 -29.46 4.73 18.59
CA MET A 236 -29.66 3.36 18.12
C MET A 236 -30.98 3.18 17.36
N VAL A 237 -32.05 3.89 17.74
CA VAL A 237 -33.31 3.89 16.98
C VAL A 237 -33.08 4.46 15.57
N GLN A 238 -32.36 5.58 15.47
CA GLN A 238 -32.03 6.18 14.18
C GLN A 238 -31.14 5.24 13.33
N SER A 239 -30.06 4.71 13.90
CA SER A 239 -29.14 3.81 13.22
C SER A 239 -29.85 2.55 12.71
N ASN A 240 -30.74 1.95 13.51
CA ASN A 240 -31.52 0.77 13.10
C ASN A 240 -32.41 1.06 11.90
N LYS A 241 -33.06 2.24 11.88
CA LYS A 241 -33.92 2.64 10.75
C LYS A 241 -33.11 2.76 9.46
N ILE A 242 -31.93 3.36 9.51
CA ILE A 242 -31.02 3.49 8.36
C ILE A 242 -30.57 2.09 7.90
N ALA A 243 -29.98 1.31 8.81
CA ALA A 243 -29.46 -0.02 8.49
C ALA A 243 -30.55 -0.97 7.94
N SER A 244 -31.77 -0.92 8.47
CA SER A 244 -32.89 -1.72 7.96
C SER A 244 -33.26 -1.35 6.52
N ALA A 245 -33.31 -0.06 6.19
CA ALA A 245 -33.55 0.40 4.83
C ALA A 245 -32.42 -0.05 3.88
N THR A 246 -31.16 0.09 4.31
CA THR A 246 -29.99 -0.33 3.54
C THR A 246 -29.94 -1.83 3.31
N ARG A 247 -30.26 -2.66 4.32
CA ARG A 247 -30.37 -4.13 4.16
C ARG A 247 -31.39 -4.52 3.09
N SER A 248 -32.53 -3.83 3.04
CA SER A 248 -33.54 -4.08 2.01
C SER A 248 -33.08 -3.69 0.61
N LEU A 249 -32.14 -2.76 0.48
CA LEU A 249 -31.50 -2.44 -0.80
C LEU A 249 -30.42 -3.46 -1.15
N LEU A 250 -29.58 -3.84 -0.18
CA LEU A 250 -28.52 -4.82 -0.34
C LEU A 250 -29.06 -6.18 -0.82
N SER A 251 -30.17 -6.66 -0.27
CA SER A 251 -30.78 -7.94 -0.70
C SER A 251 -31.30 -7.94 -2.15
N LYS A 252 -31.48 -6.76 -2.75
CA LYS A 252 -31.81 -6.63 -4.17
C LYS A 252 -30.57 -6.66 -5.06
N LEU A 253 -29.40 -6.36 -4.51
CA LEU A 253 -28.10 -6.35 -5.21
C LEU A 253 -27.40 -7.70 -5.15
N GLU A 254 -27.54 -8.44 -4.04
CA GLU A 254 -26.95 -9.78 -3.82
C GLU A 254 -27.07 -10.72 -5.04
N PRO A 255 -28.24 -10.85 -5.72
CA PRO A 255 -28.36 -11.78 -6.86
C PRO A 255 -27.46 -11.44 -8.06
N PHE A 256 -27.00 -10.19 -8.18
CA PHE A 256 -26.10 -9.74 -9.23
C PHE A 256 -24.63 -9.91 -8.85
N GLU A 257 -24.31 -9.85 -7.55
CA GLU A 257 -22.94 -10.05 -7.05
C GLU A 257 -22.55 -11.54 -7.09
N ASP A 258 -23.49 -12.46 -6.82
CA ASP A 258 -23.26 -13.91 -6.89
C ASP A 258 -22.92 -14.43 -8.30
N GLN A 259 -23.04 -13.59 -9.33
CA GLN A 259 -22.82 -13.94 -10.74
C GLN A 259 -21.50 -13.40 -11.32
N LEU A 260 -20.75 -12.60 -10.55
CA LEU A 260 -19.45 -12.03 -10.91
C LEU A 260 -18.30 -12.93 -10.46
#